data_AF-A0A527DGB9-F1
#
_entry.id   AF-A0A527DGB9-F1
#
_cell.length_a   1.000
_cell.length_b   1.000
_cell.length_c   1.000
_cell.angle_alpha   90.00
_cell.angle_beta   90.00
_cell.angle_gamma   90.00
#
_symmetry.space_group_name_H-M   'P 1'
#
loop_
_entity.id
_entity.type
_entity.pdbx_description
1 polymer ?
#
loop_
_entity_poly.entity_id
_entity_poly.type
_entity_poly.pdbx_seq_one_letter_code
_entity_poly.pdbx_strand_id
1 'polypeptide(L)'
;MTLDDYNGFCASLPATSHVVQWGGAHVWKVGAKVFAIGGRDQGQQLFVTFKCSDIAYDVLKEQPGLRPAPYLASRGMTWIQRRTSQSMDDAA
;
A
#
# COMPACT_ATOMS: atom_id res chain seq x y z
N MET A 1 11.59 5.13 -3.04
CA MET A 1 10.28 5.73 -3.40
C MET A 1 9.86 6.70 -2.32
N THR A 2 9.58 7.95 -2.71
CA THR A 2 8.97 8.98 -1.86
C THR A 2 7.44 8.92 -1.95
N LEU A 3 6.75 9.65 -1.07
CA LEU A 3 5.29 9.78 -1.14
C LEU A 3 4.84 10.45 -2.45
N ASP A 4 5.65 11.37 -2.98
CA ASP A 4 5.36 12.06 -4.24
C ASP A 4 5.54 11.12 -5.44
N ASP A 5 6.58 10.27 -5.44
CA ASP A 5 6.75 9.22 -6.46
C ASP A 5 5.54 8.26 -6.47
N TYR A 6 5.12 7.82 -5.28
CA TYR A 6 3.94 6.96 -5.09
C TYR A 6 2.67 7.61 -5.63
N ASN A 7 2.41 8.87 -5.27
CA ASN A 7 1.23 9.61 -5.71
C ASN A 7 1.29 9.89 -7.22
N GLY A 8 2.45 10.24 -7.76
CA GLY A 8 2.65 10.45 -9.19
C GLY A 8 2.35 9.20 -10.00
N PHE A 9 2.83 8.04 -9.56
CA PHE A 9 2.53 6.76 -10.21
C PHE A 9 1.03 6.46 -10.18
N CYS A 10 0.39 6.55 -9.00
CA CYS A 10 -1.05 6.27 -8.89
C CYS A 10 -1.92 7.26 -9.71
N ALA A 11 -1.48 8.52 -9.82
CA ALA A 11 -2.14 9.55 -10.63
C ALA A 11 -2.06 9.28 -12.13
N SER A 12 -1.00 8.62 -12.59
CA SER A 12 -0.82 8.28 -14.01
C SER A 12 -1.72 7.15 -14.51
N LEU A 13 -2.31 6.38 -13.59
CA LEU A 13 -3.20 5.27 -13.93
C LEU A 13 -4.57 5.80 -14.38
N PRO A 14 -5.20 5.19 -15.40
CA PRO A 14 -6.47 5.66 -15.93
C PRO A 14 -7.61 5.50 -14.92
N ALA A 15 -8.53 6.47 -14.93
CA ALA A 15 -9.74 6.47 -14.11
C ALA A 15 -9.51 6.31 -12.59
N THR A 16 -8.37 6.78 -12.09
CA THR A 16 -8.08 6.82 -10.66
C THR A 16 -8.56 8.12 -10.01
N SER A 17 -8.87 8.03 -8.72
CA SER A 17 -9.15 9.18 -7.87
C SER A 17 -8.37 9.07 -6.56
N HIS A 18 -8.06 10.21 -5.97
CA HIS A 18 -7.25 10.34 -4.77
C HIS A 18 -8.01 11.08 -3.68
N VAL A 19 -7.91 10.58 -2.45
CA VAL A 19 -8.40 11.26 -1.25
C VAL A 19 -7.44 11.02 -0.09
N VAL A 20 -7.18 12.07 0.70
CA VAL A 20 -6.44 11.95 1.96
C VAL A 20 -7.43 11.72 3.10
N GLN A 21 -7.35 10.57 3.77
CA GLN A 21 -8.27 10.18 4.85
C GLN A 21 -7.58 9.25 5.86
N TRP A 22 -8.29 8.84 6.92
CA TRP A 22 -7.78 7.88 7.93
C TRP A 22 -6.43 8.29 8.56
N GLY A 23 -6.37 9.52 9.07
CA GLY A 23 -5.17 10.02 9.75
C GLY A 23 -4.05 10.45 8.78
N GLY A 24 -4.40 10.97 7.60
CA GLY A 24 -3.44 11.49 6.62
C GLY A 24 -2.94 10.47 5.60
N ALA A 25 -3.58 9.30 5.50
CA ALA A 25 -3.26 8.32 4.48
C ALA A 25 -3.76 8.76 3.10
N HIS A 26 -2.91 8.61 2.08
CA HIS A 26 -3.21 8.84 0.68
C HIS A 26 -3.91 7.60 0.12
N VAL A 27 -5.21 7.69 -0.11
CA VAL A 27 -6.05 6.57 -0.55
C VAL A 27 -6.40 6.74 -2.02
N TRP A 28 -5.97 5.76 -2.82
CA TRP A 28 -6.19 5.73 -4.25
C TRP A 28 -7.24 4.69 -4.65
N LYS A 29 -8.17 5.10 -5.53
CA LYS A 29 -9.35 4.32 -5.93
C LYS A 29 -9.55 4.29 -7.43
N VAL A 30 -10.15 3.21 -7.94
CA VAL A 30 -10.79 3.15 -9.25
C VAL A 30 -12.30 3.06 -9.02
N GLY A 31 -13.05 4.07 -9.46
CA GLY A 31 -14.42 4.27 -9.04
C GLY A 31 -14.54 4.30 -7.51
N ALA A 32 -15.35 3.42 -6.92
CA ALA A 32 -15.53 3.32 -5.47
C ALA A 32 -14.54 2.36 -4.78
N LYS A 33 -13.69 1.65 -5.52
CA LYS A 33 -12.84 0.58 -4.97
C LYS A 33 -11.42 1.07 -4.71
N VAL A 34 -10.92 0.88 -3.49
CA VAL A 34 -9.52 1.18 -3.12
C VAL A 34 -8.58 0.16 -3.76
N PHE A 35 -7.46 0.62 -4.31
CA PHE A 35 -6.41 -0.26 -4.83
C PHE A 35 -5.06 -0.06 -4.13
N ALA A 36 -4.76 1.14 -3.64
CA ALA A 36 -3.54 1.42 -2.90
C ALA A 36 -3.77 2.45 -1.79
N ILE A 37 -3.03 2.31 -0.69
CA ILE A 37 -3.02 3.26 0.42
C ILE A 37 -1.58 3.55 0.79
N GLY A 38 -1.15 4.81 0.70
CA GLY A 38 0.18 5.26 1.08
C GLY A 38 0.15 6.19 2.30
N GLY A 39 1.24 6.24 3.05
CA GLY A 39 1.38 7.18 4.16
C GLY A 39 2.75 7.11 4.81
N ARG A 40 2.96 7.92 5.86
CA ARG A 40 4.19 7.90 6.66
C ARG A 40 3.83 7.58 8.11
N ASP A 41 4.60 6.71 8.74
CA ASP A 41 4.52 6.49 10.19
C ASP A 41 5.57 7.36 10.89
N GLN A 42 5.17 8.01 11.99
CA GLN A 42 5.97 8.84 12.92
C GLN A 42 7.29 9.43 12.39
N GLY A 43 7.31 9.94 11.15
CA GLY A 43 8.27 10.94 10.70
C GLY A 43 9.21 10.62 9.54
N GLN A 44 9.31 9.42 8.93
CA GLN A 44 10.22 9.31 7.75
C GLN A 44 9.79 8.32 6.65
N GLN A 45 9.52 7.05 6.96
CA GLN A 45 9.45 6.03 5.90
C GLN A 45 8.05 5.86 5.33
N LEU A 46 7.96 5.89 3.98
CA LEU A 46 6.73 5.60 3.25
C LEU A 46 6.34 4.14 3.49
N PHE A 47 5.10 3.92 3.92
CA PHE A 47 4.45 2.62 3.79
C PHE A 47 3.50 2.64 2.59
N VAL A 48 3.32 1.47 1.96
CA VAL A 48 2.33 1.26 0.91
C VAL A 48 1.56 -0.02 1.20
N THR A 49 0.24 0.08 1.22
CA THR A 49 -0.69 -1.02 1.44
C THR A 49 -1.43 -1.32 0.13
N PHE A 50 -1.41 -2.59 -0.30
CA PHE A 50 -2.01 -3.04 -1.55
C PHE A 50 -2.64 -4.43 -1.38
N LYS A 51 -3.60 -4.75 -2.25
CA LYS A 51 -4.23 -6.07 -2.31
C LYS A 51 -3.37 -7.03 -3.12
N CYS A 52 -3.29 -8.28 -2.69
CA CYS A 52 -2.59 -9.34 -3.44
C CYS A 52 -3.49 -10.59 -3.55
N SER A 53 -3.04 -11.59 -4.32
CA SER A 53 -3.68 -12.90 -4.35
C SER A 53 -3.45 -13.66 -3.04
N ASP A 54 -4.19 -14.74 -2.80
CA ASP A 54 -4.03 -15.55 -1.59
C ASP A 54 -2.62 -16.17 -1.52
N ILE A 55 -2.13 -16.70 -2.64
CA ILE A 55 -0.76 -17.25 -2.75
C ILE A 55 0.28 -16.17 -2.42
N ALA A 56 0.15 -14.97 -3.00
CA ALA A 56 1.08 -13.89 -2.72
C ALA A 56 0.97 -13.42 -1.27
N TYR A 57 -0.22 -13.38 -0.70
CA TYR A 57 -0.43 -12.99 0.70
C TYR A 57 0.30 -13.95 1.66
N ASP A 58 0.19 -15.26 1.42
CA ASP A 58 0.85 -16.27 2.25
C ASP A 58 2.37 -16.16 2.21
N VAL A 59 2.95 -15.84 1.06
CA VAL A 59 4.40 -15.64 0.92
C VAL A 59 4.83 -14.29 1.52
N LEU A 60 4.15 -13.20 1.15
CA LEU A 60 4.56 -11.84 1.47
C LEU A 60 4.40 -11.49 2.95
N LYS A 61 3.41 -12.06 3.65
CA LYS A 61 3.20 -11.77 5.08
C LYS A 61 4.38 -12.19 5.97
N GLU A 62 5.22 -13.11 5.48
CA GLU A 62 6.39 -13.64 6.20
C GLU A 62 7.70 -12.96 5.78
N GLN A 63 7.69 -12.11 4.75
CA GLN A 63 8.91 -11.47 4.26
C GLN A 63 9.32 -10.24 5.09
N PRO A 64 10.63 -10.05 5.34
CA PRO A 64 11.15 -8.84 5.96
C PRO A 64 10.66 -7.54 5.29
N GLY A 65 10.31 -6.54 6.10
CA GLY A 65 9.80 -5.26 5.59
C GLY A 65 8.33 -5.28 5.16
N LEU A 66 7.68 -6.43 5.13
CA LEU A 66 6.24 -6.58 4.87
C LEU A 66 5.48 -6.96 6.15
N ARG A 67 4.16 -6.76 6.13
CA ARG A 67 3.24 -7.29 7.15
C ARG A 67 1.82 -7.39 6.59
N PRO A 68 0.93 -8.20 7.19
CA PRO A 68 -0.51 -8.05 7.01
C PRO A 68 -0.96 -6.60 7.26
N ALA A 69 -1.76 -6.05 6.35
CA ALA A 69 -2.24 -4.67 6.47
C ALA A 69 -3.16 -4.51 7.70
N PRO A 70 -2.84 -3.58 8.62
CA PRO A 70 -3.71 -3.33 9.79
C PRO A 70 -5.14 -3.02 9.36
N TYR A 71 -6.12 -3.50 10.14
CA TYR A 71 -7.57 -3.36 9.91
C TYR A 71 -8.14 -4.08 8.67
N LEU A 72 -7.37 -4.20 7.58
CA LEU A 72 -7.82 -4.89 6.37
C LEU A 72 -7.60 -6.40 6.48
N ALA A 73 -6.39 -6.82 6.84
CA ALA A 73 -6.07 -8.23 7.01
C ALA A 73 -6.79 -8.85 8.20
N SER A 74 -6.95 -8.10 9.30
CA SER A 74 -7.73 -8.55 10.47
C SER A 74 -9.22 -8.76 10.17
N ARG A 75 -9.71 -8.29 9.01
CA ARG A 75 -11.07 -8.54 8.51
C ARG A 75 -11.13 -9.63 7.44
N GLY A 76 -10.08 -10.45 7.32
CA GLY A 76 -10.03 -11.58 6.38
C GLY A 76 -9.72 -11.19 4.94
N MET A 77 -9.27 -9.96 4.67
CA MET A 77 -8.87 -9.54 3.33
C MET A 77 -7.36 -9.75 3.10
N THR A 78 -6.98 -10.11 1.87
CA THR A 78 -5.59 -10.35 1.48
C THR A 78 -4.86 -9.07 1.08
N TRP A 79 -4.55 -8.24 2.08
CA TRP A 79 -3.80 -7.00 1.90
C TRP A 79 -2.49 -7.03 2.68
N ILE A 80 -1.42 -6.62 2.01
CA ILE A 80 -0.08 -6.48 2.59
C ILE A 80 0.24 -4.99 2.71
N GLN A 81 0.93 -4.63 3.79
CA GLN A 81 1.58 -3.36 3.94
C GLN A 81 3.10 -3.53 3.85
N ARG A 82 3.69 -2.93 2.83
CA ARG A 82 5.13 -2.71 2.72
C ARG A 82 5.53 -1.54 3.59
N ARG A 83 6.50 -1.75 4.49
CA ARG A 83 7.07 -0.75 5.40
C ARG A 83 8.50 -0.37 5.03
N THR A 84 9.25 -1.30 4.45
CA THR A 84 10.63 -1.08 4.00
C THR A 84 10.87 -1.76 2.65
N SER A 85 11.99 -1.44 2.00
CA SER A 85 12.37 -2.00 0.70
C SER A 85 13.09 -3.35 0.77
N GLN A 86 13.22 -3.95 1.96
CA GLN A 86 14.14 -5.07 2.20
C GLN A 86 13.85 -6.31 1.35
N SER A 87 12.58 -6.70 1.21
CA SER A 87 12.17 -7.86 0.40
C SER A 87 11.35 -7.48 -0.83
N MET A 88 11.15 -6.19 -1.06
CA MET A 88 10.40 -5.65 -2.18
C MET A 88 10.96 -4.26 -2.45
N ASP A 89 11.93 -4.16 -3.36
CA ASP A 89 12.49 -2.87 -3.77
C ASP A 89 11.53 -2.13 -4.73
N ASP A 90 11.95 -0.97 -5.23
CA ASP A 90 11.13 -0.15 -6.13
C ASP A 90 11.48 -0.41 -7.62
N ALA A 91 12.35 -1.38 -7.94
CA ALA A 91 12.99 -1.56 -9.25
C ALA A 91 12.41 -2.72 -10.09
N ALA A 92 11.10 -2.97 -9.99
CA ALA A 92 10.40 -4.02 -10.75
C ALA A 92 9.90 -3.55 -12.12
#